data_AF-X0V044-F1
#
_entry.id   AF-X0V044-F1
#
_cell.length_a   1.000
_cell.length_b   1.000
_cell.length_c   1.000
_cell.angle_alpha   90.00
_cell.angle_beta   90.00
_cell.angle_gamma   90.00
#
_symmetry.space_group_name_H-M   'P 1'
#
loop_
_entity.id
_entity.type
_entity.pdbx_description
1 polymer ?
#
loop_
_entity_poly.entity_id
_entity_poly.type
_entity_poly.pdbx_seq_one_letter_code
_entity_poly.pdbx_strand_id
1 'polypeptide(L)'
;NQFEADLKEAEAEGNSDIAAAFSEMVTQIEDVLKKKLTDEDGTPLVHDQEHRFVAEQAQRFDPAALDIRSPQRKAEVDKIHKATWPAVEAAIDARDRRLNSMKRGDELRSGVLQMVKVYIAAKRVISVGDKIAGRHGNKGVIAKILPKEDMPHLPDGTPVQILLNPLGVPSRMNVGQILETHLGWAGVALGFQAITPVFSGASEEDIHDCLEEAGLPRHGKTTLYDGRTGQRFEQEVTVGYIYMLKLRANSG
;
A
#
# COMPACT_ATOMS: atom_id res chain seq x y z
N ASN A 1 5.80 -26.36 6.00
CA ASN A 1 5.04 -25.26 5.38
C ASN A 1 4.18 -24.62 6.46
N GLN A 2 4.32 -23.32 6.76
CA GLN A 2 3.61 -22.70 7.90
C GLN A 2 2.08 -22.76 7.73
N PHE A 3 1.59 -22.55 6.51
CA PHE A 3 0.19 -22.70 6.14
C PHE A 3 -0.42 -24.08 6.45
N GLU A 4 0.34 -25.17 6.21
CA GLU A 4 -0.14 -26.53 6.51
C GLU A 4 -0.21 -26.82 8.01
N ALA A 5 0.63 -26.15 8.81
CA ALA A 5 0.57 -26.25 10.27
C ALA A 5 -0.66 -25.51 10.80
N ASP A 6 -0.87 -24.26 10.37
CA ASP A 6 -2.01 -23.44 10.78
C ASP A 6 -3.35 -24.08 10.38
N LEU A 7 -3.41 -24.72 9.20
CA LEU A 7 -4.60 -25.43 8.74
C LEU A 7 -4.94 -26.64 9.62
N LYS A 8 -3.92 -27.43 10.00
CA LYS A 8 -4.10 -28.60 10.88
C LYS A 8 -4.52 -28.18 12.29
N GLU A 9 -3.98 -27.06 12.79
CA GLU A 9 -4.36 -26.51 14.09
C GLU A 9 -5.81 -26.04 14.11
N ALA A 10 -6.24 -25.28 13.09
CA ALA A 10 -7.63 -24.84 12.96
C ALA A 10 -8.62 -26.01 12.78
N GLU A 11 -8.21 -27.07 12.08
CA GLU A 11 -9.00 -28.30 11.94
C GLU A 11 -9.13 -29.04 13.28
N ALA A 12 -8.03 -29.16 14.03
CA ALA A 12 -8.03 -29.82 15.34
C ALA A 12 -8.88 -29.06 16.37
N GLU A 13 -8.77 -27.73 16.42
CA GLU A 13 -9.58 -26.85 17.27
C GLU A 13 -11.07 -27.02 16.97
N GLY A 14 -11.47 -26.89 15.70
CA GLY A 14 -12.88 -27.03 15.33
C GLY A 14 -13.42 -28.46 15.51
N ASN A 15 -12.61 -29.50 15.32
CA ASN A 15 -13.03 -30.87 15.64
C ASN A 15 -13.22 -31.06 17.15
N SER A 16 -12.43 -30.40 17.99
CA SER A 16 -12.59 -30.41 19.44
C SER A 16 -13.92 -29.78 19.86
N ASP A 17 -14.29 -28.64 19.27
CA ASP A 17 -15.54 -27.94 19.57
C ASP A 17 -16.78 -28.76 19.17
N ILE A 18 -16.74 -29.38 17.98
CA ILE A 18 -17.80 -30.28 17.53
C ILE A 18 -17.89 -31.50 18.44
N ALA A 19 -16.75 -32.10 18.81
CA ALA A 19 -16.71 -33.26 19.68
C ALA A 19 -17.28 -32.96 21.06
N ALA A 20 -17.02 -31.78 21.64
CA ALA A 20 -17.58 -31.36 22.91
C ALA A 20 -19.10 -31.25 22.86
N ALA A 21 -19.63 -30.51 21.87
CA ALA A 21 -21.07 -30.31 21.70
C ALA A 21 -21.81 -31.63 21.40
N PHE A 22 -21.25 -32.47 20.54
CA PHE A 22 -21.85 -33.74 20.17
C PHE A 22 -21.80 -34.76 21.31
N SER A 23 -20.70 -34.81 22.06
CA SER A 23 -20.57 -35.66 23.26
C SER A 23 -21.60 -35.32 24.33
N GLU A 24 -21.86 -34.02 24.55
CA GLU A 24 -22.89 -33.58 25.49
C GLU A 24 -24.28 -34.08 25.06
N MET A 25 -24.62 -33.95 23.78
CA MET A 25 -25.89 -34.44 23.25
C MET A 25 -26.01 -35.96 23.36
N VAL A 26 -24.99 -36.71 22.93
CA VAL A 26 -25.00 -38.17 22.95
C VAL A 26 -25.13 -38.69 24.38
N THR A 27 -24.42 -38.10 25.35
CA THR A 27 -24.52 -38.51 26.77
C THR A 27 -25.95 -38.36 27.29
N GLN A 28 -26.64 -37.26 26.96
CA GLN A 28 -28.05 -37.07 27.35
C GLN A 28 -28.98 -38.11 26.70
N ILE A 29 -28.73 -38.50 25.45
CA ILE A 29 -29.50 -39.53 24.75
C ILE A 29 -29.24 -40.91 25.36
N GLU A 30 -27.98 -41.25 25.64
CA GLU A 30 -27.59 -42.51 26.28
C GLU A 30 -28.22 -42.66 27.67
N ASP A 31 -28.36 -41.57 28.42
CA ASP A 31 -29.03 -41.56 29.73
C ASP A 31 -30.52 -41.91 29.64
N VAL A 32 -31.20 -41.51 28.56
CA VAL A 32 -32.61 -41.86 28.32
C VAL A 32 -32.74 -43.31 27.86
N LEU A 33 -31.84 -43.74 26.95
CA LEU A 33 -31.89 -45.08 26.38
C LEU A 33 -31.32 -46.16 27.30
N LYS A 34 -30.53 -45.76 28.32
CA LYS A 34 -29.74 -46.64 29.19
C LYS A 34 -28.85 -47.61 28.41
N LYS A 35 -28.37 -47.17 27.25
CA LYS A 35 -27.53 -47.92 26.32
C LYS A 35 -26.56 -46.94 25.66
N LYS A 36 -25.31 -47.36 25.47
CA LYS A 36 -24.34 -46.62 24.67
C LYS A 36 -24.74 -46.60 23.20
N LEU A 37 -24.63 -45.44 22.57
CA LEU A 37 -24.83 -45.34 21.13
C LEU A 37 -23.57 -45.81 20.41
N THR A 38 -23.76 -46.67 19.42
CA THR A 38 -22.70 -47.22 18.58
C THR A 38 -23.02 -46.98 17.12
N ASP A 39 -21.98 -46.96 16.29
CA ASP A 39 -22.12 -47.03 14.84
C ASP A 39 -22.56 -48.43 14.36
N GLU A 40 -22.64 -48.62 13.05
CA GLU A 40 -23.01 -49.88 12.39
C GLU A 40 -22.04 -51.02 12.71
N ASP A 41 -20.78 -50.71 13.03
CA ASP A 41 -19.71 -51.65 13.35
C ASP A 41 -19.61 -51.94 14.86
N GLY A 42 -20.45 -51.30 15.69
CA GLY A 42 -20.48 -51.48 17.14
C GLY A 42 -19.48 -50.62 17.91
N THR A 43 -18.84 -49.65 17.26
CA THR A 43 -17.93 -48.68 17.87
C THR A 43 -18.72 -47.58 18.59
N PRO A 44 -18.38 -47.21 19.84
CA PRO A 44 -19.05 -46.10 20.53
C PRO A 44 -18.94 -44.79 19.76
N LEU A 45 -20.03 -44.02 19.67
CA LEU A 45 -20.05 -42.76 18.91
C LEU A 45 -19.13 -41.67 19.50
N VAL A 46 -18.96 -41.65 20.83
CA VAL A 46 -18.27 -40.55 21.54
C VAL A 46 -17.24 -41.02 22.58
N HIS A 47 -17.41 -42.22 23.13
CA HIS A 47 -16.55 -42.71 24.23
C HIS A 47 -15.25 -43.31 23.71
N ASP A 48 -14.14 -42.89 24.32
CA ASP A 48 -12.78 -43.36 23.99
C ASP A 48 -12.39 -43.14 22.51
N GLN A 49 -12.94 -42.09 21.88
CA GLN A 49 -12.70 -41.74 20.48
C GLN A 49 -11.88 -40.46 20.35
N GLU A 50 -11.14 -40.34 19.25
CA GLU A 50 -10.47 -39.09 18.89
C GLU A 50 -11.50 -38.03 18.45
N HIS A 51 -11.23 -36.74 18.72
CA HIS A 51 -12.12 -35.63 18.36
C HIS A 51 -12.47 -35.61 16.86
N ARG A 52 -11.54 -36.02 16.01
CA ARG A 52 -11.76 -36.14 14.56
C ARG A 52 -12.84 -37.17 14.22
N PHE A 53 -12.80 -38.34 14.86
CA PHE A 53 -13.80 -39.39 14.67
C PHE A 53 -15.16 -38.92 15.16
N VAL A 54 -15.22 -38.35 16.36
CA VAL A 54 -16.47 -37.83 16.94
C VAL A 54 -17.10 -36.74 16.05
N ALA A 55 -16.28 -35.84 15.50
CA ALA A 55 -16.76 -34.82 14.58
C ALA A 55 -17.28 -35.39 13.25
N GLU A 56 -16.69 -36.49 12.73
CA GLU A 56 -17.20 -37.19 11.55
C GLU A 56 -18.54 -37.89 11.83
N GLN A 57 -18.69 -38.50 13.01
CA GLN A 57 -19.96 -39.09 13.44
C GLN A 57 -21.04 -38.02 13.63
N ALA A 58 -20.70 -36.86 14.20
CA ALA A 58 -21.64 -35.74 14.35
C ALA A 58 -22.22 -35.30 12.99
N GLN A 59 -21.43 -35.29 11.92
CA GLN A 59 -21.91 -34.93 10.57
C GLN A 59 -22.85 -35.97 9.95
N ARG A 60 -22.73 -37.24 10.36
CA ARG A 60 -23.54 -38.36 9.85
C ARG A 60 -24.69 -38.75 10.78
N PHE A 61 -24.81 -38.08 11.92
CA PHE A 61 -25.79 -38.45 12.93
C PHE A 61 -27.21 -38.17 12.44
N ASP A 62 -28.01 -39.24 12.35
CA ASP A 62 -29.43 -39.17 12.09
C ASP A 62 -30.21 -39.77 13.28
N PRO A 63 -30.96 -38.97 14.06
CA PRO A 63 -31.75 -39.48 15.17
C PRO A 63 -32.84 -40.45 14.73
N ALA A 64 -33.30 -40.41 13.47
CA ALA A 64 -34.31 -41.33 12.94
C ALA A 64 -33.79 -42.75 12.71
N ALA A 65 -32.47 -42.91 12.56
CA ALA A 65 -31.82 -44.20 12.39
C ALA A 65 -31.73 -45.01 13.69
N LEU A 66 -32.03 -44.41 14.84
CA LEU A 66 -32.02 -45.08 16.14
C LEU A 66 -33.22 -46.03 16.29
N ASP A 67 -32.97 -47.33 16.50
CA ASP A 67 -34.01 -48.34 16.81
C ASP A 67 -34.56 -48.15 18.24
N ILE A 68 -35.54 -47.26 18.38
CA ILE A 68 -36.22 -46.96 19.65
C ILE A 68 -37.62 -47.58 19.65
N ARG A 69 -37.79 -48.68 20.39
CA ARG A 69 -39.06 -49.42 20.49
C ARG A 69 -40.13 -48.74 21.37
N SER A 70 -39.71 -47.88 22.31
CA SER A 70 -40.63 -47.19 23.23
C SER A 70 -41.02 -45.80 22.70
N PRO A 71 -42.32 -45.53 22.44
CA PRO A 71 -42.79 -44.22 21.99
C PRO A 71 -42.43 -43.08 22.96
N GLN A 72 -42.41 -43.37 24.27
CA GLN A 72 -42.08 -42.39 25.31
C GLN A 72 -40.61 -41.97 25.23
N ARG A 73 -39.69 -42.94 25.15
CA ARG A 73 -38.25 -42.66 25.03
C ARG A 73 -37.91 -41.96 23.71
N LYS A 74 -38.62 -42.31 22.63
CA LYS A 74 -38.46 -41.65 21.33
C LYS A 74 -38.79 -40.16 21.42
N ALA A 75 -39.91 -39.81 22.06
CA ALA A 75 -40.30 -38.42 22.27
C ALA A 75 -39.31 -37.62 23.14
N GLU A 76 -38.69 -38.27 24.14
CA GLU A 76 -37.64 -37.65 24.96
C GLU A 76 -36.35 -37.42 24.18
N VAL A 77 -35.91 -38.39 23.37
CA VAL A 77 -34.74 -38.24 22.49
C VAL A 77 -34.97 -37.14 21.45
N ASP A 78 -36.15 -37.09 20.83
CA ASP A 78 -36.51 -36.03 19.87
C ASP A 78 -36.48 -34.64 20.53
N LYS A 79 -36.85 -34.53 21.81
CA LYS A 79 -36.80 -33.29 22.57
C LYS A 79 -35.35 -32.86 22.85
N ILE A 80 -34.49 -33.80 23.27
CA ILE A 80 -33.06 -33.55 23.50
C ILE A 80 -32.39 -33.13 22.20
N HIS A 81 -32.63 -33.87 21.10
CA HIS A 81 -32.11 -33.54 19.79
C HIS A 81 -32.51 -32.12 19.38
N LYS A 82 -33.79 -31.76 19.46
CA LYS A 82 -34.26 -30.40 19.13
C LYS A 82 -33.64 -29.30 19.99
N ALA A 83 -33.29 -29.58 21.24
CA ALA A 83 -32.69 -28.61 22.15
C ALA A 83 -31.19 -28.43 21.92
N THR A 84 -30.46 -29.52 21.68
CA THR A 84 -28.99 -29.54 21.71
C THR A 84 -28.37 -29.55 20.31
N TRP A 85 -29.06 -30.08 19.30
CA TRP A 85 -28.57 -30.12 17.92
C TRP A 85 -28.17 -28.76 17.33
N PRO A 86 -28.89 -27.64 17.58
CA PRO A 86 -28.48 -26.33 17.09
C PRO A 86 -27.07 -25.90 17.53
N ALA A 87 -26.60 -26.36 18.70
CA ALA A 87 -25.24 -26.10 19.17
C ALA A 87 -24.19 -26.91 18.40
N VAL A 88 -24.50 -28.19 18.10
CA VAL A 88 -23.65 -29.06 17.28
C VAL A 88 -23.54 -28.52 15.85
N GLU A 89 -24.66 -28.13 15.26
CA GLU A 89 -24.73 -27.53 13.92
C GLU A 89 -23.93 -26.23 13.85
N ALA A 90 -24.08 -25.36 14.85
CA ALA A 90 -23.29 -24.12 14.93
C ALA A 90 -21.77 -24.36 15.01
N ALA A 91 -21.33 -25.41 15.72
CA ALA A 91 -19.92 -25.79 15.81
C ALA A 91 -19.39 -26.32 14.46
N ILE A 92 -20.17 -27.14 13.75
CA ILE A 92 -19.83 -27.63 12.41
C ILE A 92 -19.69 -26.45 11.43
N ASP A 93 -20.67 -25.55 11.42
CA ASP A 93 -20.67 -24.37 10.56
C ASP A 93 -19.51 -23.41 10.85
N ALA A 94 -19.11 -23.27 12.12
CA ALA A 94 -17.99 -22.43 12.53
C ALA A 94 -16.67 -23.00 12.02
N ARG A 95 -16.42 -24.30 12.21
CA ARG A 95 -15.24 -24.99 11.67
C ARG A 95 -15.18 -24.87 10.16
N ASP A 96 -16.27 -25.18 9.47
CA ASP A 96 -16.29 -25.21 8.00
C ASP A 96 -16.08 -23.82 7.41
N ARG A 97 -16.64 -22.77 8.02
CA ARG A 97 -16.36 -21.38 7.62
C ARG A 97 -14.88 -21.02 7.79
N ARG A 98 -14.27 -21.39 8.91
CA ARG A 98 -12.84 -21.13 9.20
C ARG A 98 -11.93 -21.90 8.25
N LEU A 99 -12.19 -23.17 8.00
CA LEU A 99 -11.41 -23.97 7.06
C LEU A 99 -11.58 -23.49 5.62
N ASN A 100 -12.79 -23.10 5.23
CA ASN A 100 -13.05 -22.60 3.87
C ASN A 100 -12.42 -21.23 3.61
N SER A 101 -12.39 -20.33 4.61
CA SER A 101 -11.71 -19.04 4.46
C SER A 101 -10.19 -19.20 4.34
N MET A 102 -9.61 -20.15 5.08
CA MET A 102 -8.17 -20.47 5.00
C MET A 102 -7.82 -21.16 3.66
N LYS A 103 -8.70 -22.01 3.12
CA LYS A 103 -8.47 -22.74 1.85
C LYS A 103 -8.72 -21.89 0.59
N ARG A 104 -9.67 -20.93 0.60
CA ARG A 104 -10.09 -20.22 -0.62
C ARG A 104 -9.13 -19.13 -1.11
N GLY A 105 -8.20 -18.64 -0.30
CA GLY A 105 -7.38 -17.49 -0.68
C GLY A 105 -8.22 -16.24 -1.03
N ASP A 106 -7.66 -15.32 -1.81
CA ASP A 106 -8.38 -14.13 -2.30
C ASP A 106 -9.59 -14.51 -3.17
N GLU A 107 -10.70 -13.76 -3.06
CA GLU A 107 -11.85 -13.94 -3.94
C GLU A 107 -11.46 -13.72 -5.42
N LEU A 108 -11.53 -14.79 -6.20
CA LEU A 108 -11.39 -14.75 -7.65
C LEU A 108 -12.73 -14.38 -8.29
N ARG A 109 -12.69 -13.61 -9.39
CA ARG A 109 -13.90 -13.35 -10.18
C ARG A 109 -14.46 -14.65 -10.74
N SER A 110 -15.79 -14.72 -10.91
CA SER A 110 -16.46 -15.89 -11.48
C SER A 110 -15.83 -16.30 -12.82
N GLY A 111 -15.50 -17.58 -12.98
CA GLY A 111 -14.83 -18.13 -14.16
C GLY A 111 -13.28 -18.12 -14.12
N VAL A 112 -12.65 -17.57 -13.08
CA VAL A 112 -11.18 -17.57 -12.93
C VAL A 112 -10.76 -18.66 -11.95
N LEU A 113 -9.94 -19.61 -12.41
CA LEU A 113 -9.43 -20.73 -11.60
C LEU A 113 -8.18 -20.37 -10.78
N GLN A 114 -7.31 -19.50 -11.30
CA GLN A 114 -6.08 -19.05 -10.65
C GLN A 114 -5.67 -17.66 -11.13
N MET A 115 -5.08 -16.85 -10.24
CA MET A 115 -4.53 -15.53 -10.57
C MET A 115 -3.05 -15.45 -10.20
N VAL A 116 -2.22 -14.93 -11.09
CA VAL A 116 -0.81 -14.64 -10.84
C VAL A 116 -0.60 -13.13 -10.96
N LYS A 117 -0.09 -12.50 -9.89
CA LYS A 117 0.25 -11.07 -9.86
C LYS A 117 1.77 -10.93 -9.99
N VAL A 118 2.24 -10.26 -11.04
CA VAL A 118 3.68 -9.94 -11.23
C VAL A 118 3.86 -8.44 -11.08
N TYR A 119 4.70 -8.02 -10.14
CA TYR A 119 5.06 -6.63 -9.92
C TYR A 119 6.37 -6.32 -10.62
N ILE A 120 6.36 -5.36 -11.54
CA ILE A 120 7.57 -4.89 -12.23
C ILE A 120 7.84 -3.45 -11.81
N ALA A 121 9.04 -3.21 -11.27
CA ALA A 121 9.52 -1.87 -10.97
C ALA A 121 10.50 -1.41 -12.06
N ALA A 122 10.36 -0.18 -12.52
CA ALA A 122 11.26 0.43 -13.49
C ALA A 122 11.63 1.84 -13.05
N LYS A 123 12.93 2.17 -13.07
CA LYS A 123 13.42 3.53 -12.83
C LYS A 123 13.38 4.32 -14.13
N ARG A 124 12.51 5.33 -14.22
CA ARG A 124 12.44 6.22 -15.39
C ARG A 124 13.36 7.42 -15.20
N VAL A 125 14.29 7.61 -16.13
CA VAL A 125 15.16 8.80 -16.19
C VAL A 125 14.42 9.97 -16.83
N ILE A 126 14.98 11.18 -16.70
CA ILE A 126 14.45 12.36 -17.40
C ILE A 126 14.76 12.25 -18.90
N SER A 127 13.79 12.57 -19.75
CA SER A 127 13.92 12.57 -21.20
C SER A 127 13.34 13.81 -21.85
N VAL A 128 13.74 14.09 -23.08
CA VAL A 128 13.08 15.08 -23.95
C VAL A 128 11.59 14.75 -24.03
N GLY A 129 10.74 15.77 -23.93
CA GLY A 129 9.28 15.59 -23.86
C GLY A 129 8.71 15.48 -22.45
N ASP A 130 9.53 15.27 -21.41
CA ASP A 130 9.05 15.31 -20.03
C ASP A 130 8.54 16.71 -19.65
N LYS A 131 7.46 16.75 -18.87
CA LYS A 131 6.87 17.98 -18.37
C LYS A 131 7.49 18.38 -17.02
N ILE A 132 7.92 19.62 -16.94
CA ILE A 132 8.54 20.23 -15.76
C ILE A 132 7.82 21.51 -15.37
N ALA A 133 7.91 21.88 -14.09
CA ALA A 133 7.33 23.10 -13.57
C ALA A 133 8.18 23.69 -12.45
N GLY A 134 8.25 25.02 -12.38
CA GLY A 134 8.70 25.72 -11.19
C GLY A 134 7.55 25.98 -10.22
N ARG A 135 7.88 26.56 -9.06
CA ARG A 135 6.90 26.89 -8.00
C ARG A 135 6.05 28.13 -8.31
N HIS A 136 6.48 28.95 -9.27
CA HIS A 136 5.85 30.23 -9.65
C HIS A 136 4.91 30.10 -10.86
N GLY A 137 4.29 28.93 -11.03
CA GLY A 137 3.34 28.66 -12.11
C GLY A 137 3.95 28.53 -13.51
N ASN A 138 5.28 28.60 -13.64
CA ASN A 138 6.01 28.39 -14.88
C ASN A 138 6.06 26.89 -15.22
N LYS A 139 5.34 26.46 -16.26
CA LYS A 139 5.31 25.07 -16.75
C LYS A 139 5.95 25.00 -18.13
N GLY A 140 6.66 23.92 -18.40
CA GLY A 140 7.33 23.70 -19.69
C GLY A 140 7.53 22.22 -19.99
N VAL A 141 7.98 21.96 -21.20
CA VAL A 141 8.39 20.63 -21.66
C VAL A 141 9.88 20.70 -21.99
N ILE A 142 10.64 19.66 -21.65
CA ILE A 142 12.07 19.59 -21.99
C ILE A 142 12.22 19.50 -23.51
N ALA A 143 12.74 20.56 -24.13
CA ALA A 143 12.93 20.63 -25.57
C ALA A 143 14.21 19.92 -26.04
N LYS A 144 15.29 20.04 -25.29
CA LYS A 144 16.60 19.45 -25.63
C LYS A 144 17.42 19.19 -24.36
N ILE A 145 18.20 18.11 -24.38
CA ILE A 145 19.24 17.82 -23.39
C ILE A 145 20.59 18.02 -24.09
N LEU A 146 21.42 18.91 -23.55
CA LEU A 146 22.73 19.24 -24.12
C LEU A 146 23.86 18.58 -23.32
N PRO A 147 24.99 18.25 -23.98
CA PRO A 147 26.25 17.95 -23.27
C PRO A 147 26.69 19.12 -22.40
N LYS A 148 27.48 18.84 -21.35
CA LYS A 148 27.91 19.85 -20.36
C LYS A 148 28.81 20.92 -20.98
N GLU A 149 29.65 20.52 -21.92
CA GLU A 149 30.57 21.36 -22.69
C GLU A 149 29.87 22.39 -23.59
N ASP A 150 28.62 22.09 -24.01
CA ASP A 150 27.81 22.95 -24.87
C ASP A 150 27.02 24.00 -24.07
N MET A 151 26.96 23.87 -22.75
CA MET A 151 26.18 24.76 -21.89
C MET A 151 26.95 26.06 -21.62
N PRO A 152 26.26 27.20 -21.56
CA PRO A 152 26.84 28.44 -21.06
C PRO A 152 27.47 28.25 -19.67
N HIS A 153 28.59 28.92 -19.42
CA HIS A 153 29.31 28.80 -18.15
C HIS A 153 29.64 30.16 -17.54
N LEU A 154 29.74 30.15 -16.22
CA LEU A 154 30.18 31.24 -15.37
C LEU A 154 31.68 31.51 -15.56
N PRO A 155 32.20 32.67 -15.12
CA PRO A 155 33.62 33.00 -15.24
C PRO A 155 34.57 32.03 -14.53
N ASP A 156 34.07 31.30 -13.53
CA ASP A 156 34.79 30.24 -12.82
C ASP A 156 34.80 28.89 -13.57
N GLY A 157 34.17 28.81 -14.74
CA GLY A 157 34.02 27.61 -15.56
C GLY A 157 32.82 26.74 -15.20
N THR A 158 32.00 27.11 -14.21
CA THR A 158 30.82 26.35 -13.81
C THR A 158 29.72 26.46 -14.86
N PRO A 159 29.27 25.37 -15.51
CA PRO A 159 28.21 25.44 -16.50
C PRO A 159 26.83 25.47 -15.86
N VAL A 160 25.92 26.20 -16.49
CA VAL A 160 24.51 26.25 -16.09
C VAL A 160 23.82 24.93 -16.41
N GLN A 161 22.79 24.59 -15.63
CA GLN A 161 22.08 23.31 -15.76
C GLN A 161 20.77 23.42 -16.54
N ILE A 162 20.07 24.55 -16.41
CA ILE A 162 18.76 24.79 -17.03
C ILE A 162 18.75 26.21 -17.59
N LEU A 163 18.30 26.34 -18.85
CA LEU A 163 18.05 27.62 -19.49
C LEU A 163 16.55 27.86 -19.54
N LEU A 164 16.09 28.98 -18.96
CA LEU A 164 14.69 29.38 -18.96
C LEU A 164 14.48 30.60 -19.85
N ASN A 165 13.37 30.63 -20.58
CA ASN A 165 13.02 31.77 -21.43
C ASN A 165 12.54 32.95 -20.55
N PRO A 166 13.18 34.13 -20.62
CA PRO A 166 12.83 35.28 -19.79
C PRO A 166 11.48 35.90 -20.16
N LEU A 167 10.98 35.71 -21.39
CA LEU A 167 9.74 36.35 -21.87
C LEU A 167 8.49 35.95 -21.06
N GLY A 168 8.52 34.77 -20.44
CA GLY A 168 7.42 34.27 -19.63
C GLY A 168 7.21 35.05 -18.33
N VAL A 169 8.24 35.75 -17.84
CA VAL A 169 8.21 36.43 -16.55
C VAL A 169 7.37 37.71 -16.57
N PRO A 170 7.65 38.71 -17.44
CA PRO A 170 6.86 39.94 -17.48
C PRO A 170 5.41 39.65 -17.92
N SER A 171 5.21 38.71 -18.85
CA SER A 171 3.86 38.38 -19.36
C SER A 171 2.91 37.81 -18.32
N ARG A 172 3.44 37.12 -17.28
CA ARG A 172 2.66 36.46 -16.23
C ARG A 172 2.81 37.13 -14.87
N MET A 173 3.61 38.19 -14.79
CA MET A 173 3.95 38.92 -13.57
C MET A 173 4.44 38.03 -12.42
N ASN A 174 5.18 36.95 -12.72
CA ASN A 174 5.67 36.01 -11.71
C ASN A 174 7.08 36.38 -11.20
N VAL A 175 7.25 37.63 -10.77
CA VAL A 175 8.55 38.22 -10.33
C VAL A 175 9.22 37.41 -9.21
N GLY A 176 8.43 36.74 -8.36
CA GLY A 176 8.94 35.84 -7.32
C GLY A 176 9.89 34.75 -7.85
N GLN A 177 9.80 34.38 -9.12
CA GLN A 177 10.73 33.45 -9.77
C GLN A 177 12.16 33.99 -9.78
N ILE A 178 12.33 35.28 -10.04
CA ILE A 178 13.63 35.95 -10.09
C ILE A 178 14.18 36.12 -8.67
N LEU A 179 13.32 36.55 -7.74
CA LEU A 179 13.69 36.71 -6.32
C LEU A 179 14.12 35.36 -5.70
N GLU A 180 13.41 34.27 -5.98
CA GLU A 180 13.82 32.92 -5.57
C GLU A 180 15.20 32.56 -6.16
N THR A 181 15.43 32.87 -7.44
CA THR A 181 16.68 32.55 -8.13
C THR A 181 17.87 33.25 -7.47
N HIS A 182 17.71 34.54 -7.13
CA HIS A 182 18.71 35.35 -6.43
C HIS A 182 18.98 34.84 -5.01
N LEU A 183 17.93 34.68 -4.20
CA LEU A 183 18.07 34.22 -2.82
C LEU A 183 18.64 32.79 -2.77
N GLY A 184 18.28 31.93 -3.72
CA GLY A 184 18.85 30.60 -3.86
C GLY A 184 20.34 30.64 -4.18
N TRP A 185 20.81 31.62 -4.95
CA TRP A 185 22.23 31.79 -5.23
C TRP A 185 23.02 32.19 -3.98
N ALA A 186 22.53 33.18 -3.24
CA ALA A 186 23.11 33.57 -1.96
C ALA A 186 23.10 32.39 -0.96
N GLY A 187 21.99 31.65 -0.88
CA GLY A 187 21.85 30.48 -0.02
C GLY A 187 22.89 29.38 -0.28
N VAL A 188 23.19 29.10 -1.56
CA VAL A 188 24.24 28.12 -1.92
C VAL A 188 25.63 28.66 -1.61
N ALA A 189 25.90 29.94 -1.89
CA ALA A 189 27.21 30.54 -1.65
C ALA A 189 27.55 30.66 -0.15
N LEU A 190 26.56 31.02 0.68
CA LEU A 190 26.71 31.21 2.13
C LEU A 190 26.40 29.93 2.94
N GLY A 191 25.82 28.91 2.31
CA GLY A 191 25.52 27.63 2.96
C GLY A 191 24.30 27.65 3.89
N PHE A 192 23.28 28.46 3.61
CA PHE A 192 22.05 28.53 4.41
C PHE A 192 20.80 28.12 3.62
N GLN A 193 19.76 27.74 4.37
CA GLN A 193 18.44 27.49 3.81
C GLN A 193 17.53 28.68 4.14
N ALA A 194 17.06 29.38 3.11
CA ALA A 194 16.10 30.46 3.27
C ALA A 194 14.71 29.91 3.66
N ILE A 195 14.10 30.52 4.68
CA ILE A 195 12.70 30.27 5.07
C ILE A 195 11.94 31.59 4.93
N THR A 196 11.14 31.72 3.86
CA THR A 196 10.36 32.94 3.57
C THR A 196 8.87 32.66 3.76
N PRO A 197 8.23 33.17 4.82
CA PRO A 197 6.78 33.05 5.02
C PRO A 197 5.98 33.65 3.86
N VAL A 198 4.80 33.10 3.59
CA VAL A 198 3.97 33.48 2.41
C VAL A 198 3.54 34.95 2.44
N PHE A 199 3.24 35.50 3.62
CA PHE A 199 2.71 36.87 3.78
C PHE A 199 3.69 37.84 4.45
N SER A 200 4.89 37.37 4.81
CA SER A 200 5.94 38.16 5.46
C SER A 200 7.31 37.60 5.05
N GLY A 201 7.52 37.55 3.74
CA GLY A 201 8.75 37.02 3.14
C GLY A 201 9.90 38.03 3.17
N ALA A 202 11.06 37.59 2.69
CA ALA A 202 12.21 38.46 2.49
C ALA A 202 11.86 39.62 1.54
N SER A 203 12.27 40.83 1.90
CA SER A 203 12.20 41.98 1.01
C SER A 203 13.27 41.88 -0.08
N GLU A 204 13.14 42.69 -1.12
CA GLU A 204 14.15 42.78 -2.18
C GLU A 204 15.51 43.22 -1.62
N GLU A 205 15.50 44.14 -0.65
CA GLU A 205 16.71 44.63 0.01
C GLU A 205 17.40 43.53 0.83
N ASP A 206 16.64 42.72 1.57
CA ASP A 206 17.20 41.57 2.30
C ASP A 206 17.94 40.61 1.35
N ILE A 207 17.38 40.37 0.15
CA ILE A 207 17.99 39.50 -0.86
C ILE A 207 19.25 40.14 -1.46
N HIS A 208 19.22 41.45 -1.72
CA HIS A 208 20.38 42.19 -2.20
C HIS A 208 21.53 42.17 -1.20
N ASP A 209 21.24 42.37 0.08
CA ASP A 209 22.22 42.30 1.16
C ASP A 209 22.81 40.89 1.28
N CYS A 210 21.99 39.85 1.17
CA CYS A 210 22.46 38.46 1.14
C CYS A 210 23.39 38.16 -0.05
N LEU A 211 23.09 38.71 -1.24
CA LEU A 211 23.95 38.55 -2.42
C LEU A 211 25.29 39.26 -2.21
N GLU A 212 25.29 40.46 -1.65
CA GLU A 212 26.52 41.21 -1.38
C GLU A 212 27.38 40.53 -0.30
N GLU A 213 26.76 40.03 0.78
CA GLU A 213 27.44 39.23 1.81
C GLU A 213 28.06 37.96 1.22
N ALA A 214 27.39 37.34 0.23
CA ALA A 214 27.89 36.19 -0.50
C ALA A 214 29.04 36.51 -1.49
N GLY A 215 29.42 37.78 -1.66
CA GLY A 215 30.38 38.22 -2.67
C GLY A 215 29.85 38.13 -4.11
N LEU A 216 28.53 38.12 -4.28
CA LEU A 216 27.84 38.04 -5.56
C LEU A 216 27.36 39.43 -6.01
N PRO A 217 27.12 39.66 -7.31
CA PRO A 217 26.58 40.92 -7.79
C PRO A 217 25.21 41.22 -7.17
N ARG A 218 25.06 42.41 -6.56
CA ARG A 218 23.84 42.83 -5.84
C ARG A 218 22.57 42.73 -6.71
N HIS A 219 22.69 42.96 -8.03
CA HIS A 219 21.57 42.85 -8.98
C HIS A 219 21.30 41.41 -9.49
N GLY A 220 22.02 40.41 -9.00
CA GLY A 220 21.82 38.98 -9.32
C GLY A 220 22.07 38.59 -10.78
N LYS A 221 22.85 39.40 -11.52
CA LYS A 221 23.27 39.10 -12.90
C LYS A 221 24.77 38.97 -12.96
N THR A 222 25.24 38.16 -13.89
CA THR A 222 26.66 38.01 -14.15
C THR A 222 26.93 37.75 -15.63
N THR A 223 28.19 37.89 -15.99
CA THR A 223 28.67 37.53 -17.33
C THR A 223 28.65 36.01 -17.50
N LEU A 224 28.11 35.55 -18.63
CA LEU A 224 28.23 34.16 -19.07
C LEU A 224 29.06 34.08 -20.36
N TYR A 225 29.67 32.93 -20.58
CA TYR A 225 30.40 32.58 -21.78
C TYR A 225 29.70 31.44 -22.51
N ASP A 226 29.61 31.53 -23.83
CA ASP A 226 29.06 30.47 -24.68
C ASP A 226 29.98 29.25 -24.66
N GLY A 227 29.46 28.08 -24.25
CA GLY A 227 30.22 26.83 -24.17
C GLY A 227 30.75 26.35 -25.52
N ARG A 228 30.12 26.73 -26.64
CA ARG A 228 30.53 26.30 -27.98
C ARG A 228 31.63 27.14 -28.59
N THR A 229 31.60 28.44 -28.32
CA THR A 229 32.48 29.41 -28.97
C THR A 229 33.51 30.01 -28.01
N GLY A 230 33.29 29.91 -26.70
CA GLY A 230 34.07 30.58 -25.66
C GLY A 230 33.84 32.10 -25.61
N GLN A 231 32.96 32.65 -26.44
CA GLN A 231 32.71 34.08 -26.49
C GLN A 231 31.82 34.53 -25.34
N ARG A 232 32.10 35.71 -24.81
CA ARG A 232 31.27 36.37 -23.81
C ARG A 232 29.95 36.82 -24.44
N PHE A 233 28.83 36.63 -23.74
CA PHE A 233 27.57 37.27 -24.18
C PHE A 233 27.66 38.81 -24.08
N GLU A 234 26.85 39.49 -24.90
CA GLU A 234 26.80 40.95 -24.94
C GLU A 234 26.19 41.56 -23.67
N GLN A 235 25.23 40.86 -23.07
CA GLN A 235 24.50 41.30 -21.88
C GLN A 235 24.72 40.32 -20.72
N GLU A 236 24.72 40.86 -19.51
CA GLU A 236 24.71 40.04 -18.30
C GLU A 236 23.38 39.30 -18.15
N VAL A 237 23.49 38.09 -17.62
CA VAL A 237 22.36 37.16 -17.50
C VAL A 237 22.05 36.95 -16.03
N THR A 238 20.77 36.89 -15.69
CA THR A 238 20.33 36.46 -14.36
C THR A 238 20.69 34.99 -14.16
N VAL A 239 21.51 34.71 -13.16
CA VAL A 239 21.92 33.35 -12.78
C VAL A 239 21.54 33.12 -11.32
N GLY A 240 21.32 31.86 -10.95
CA GLY A 240 21.07 31.47 -9.57
C GLY A 240 20.42 30.11 -9.48
N TYR A 241 19.83 29.83 -8.33
CA TYR A 241 19.25 28.51 -8.03
C TYR A 241 17.74 28.62 -7.86
N ILE A 242 17.01 27.81 -8.63
CA ILE A 242 15.56 27.74 -8.59
C ILE A 242 15.09 26.30 -8.35
N TYR A 243 14.01 26.14 -7.60
CA TYR A 243 13.43 24.84 -7.33
C TYR A 243 12.51 24.39 -8.48
N MET A 244 12.89 23.29 -9.14
CA MET A 244 12.18 22.70 -10.27
C MET A 244 11.57 21.34 -9.91
N LEU A 245 10.35 21.11 -10.37
CA LEU A 245 9.56 19.89 -10.17
C LEU A 245 9.37 19.14 -11.48
N LYS A 246 9.48 17.80 -11.44
CA LYS A 246 9.02 16.93 -12.53
C LYS A 246 7.54 16.63 -12.35
N LEU A 247 6.73 16.91 -13.36
CA LEU A 247 5.31 16.60 -13.35
C LEU A 247 5.06 15.20 -13.92
N ARG A 248 4.12 14.48 -13.31
CA ARG A 248 3.55 13.27 -13.93
C ARG A 248 2.50 13.73 -14.94
N ALA A 249 2.82 13.63 -16.22
CA ALA A 249 1.78 13.61 -17.24
C ALA A 249 1.22 12.20 -17.27
N ASN A 250 -0.04 12.01 -16.85
CA ASN A 250 -0.76 10.79 -17.20
C ASN A 250 -0.97 10.86 -18.73
N SER A 251 -0.14 10.15 -19.48
CA SER A 251 -0.53 9.65 -20.78
C SER A 251 -1.67 8.67 -20.50
N GLY A 252 -2.91 9.12 -20.72
CA GLY A 252 -4.08 8.25 -20.74
C GLY A 252 -3.96 7.20 -21.84
#